data_AF-A0A2V9LJW3-F1
#
_entry.id   AF-A0A2V9LJW3-F1
#
_cell.length_a   1.000
_cell.length_b   1.000
_cell.length_c   1.000
_cell.angle_alpha   90.00
_cell.angle_beta   90.00
_cell.angle_gamma   90.00
#
_symmetry.space_group_name_H-M   'P 1'
#
loop_
_entity.id
_entity.type
_entity.pdbx_description
1 polymer ?
#
loop_
_entity_poly.entity_id
_entity_poly.type
_entity_poly.pdbx_seq_one_letter_code
_entity_poly.pdbx_strand_id
1 'polypeptide(L)'
;MEAVWLKATGDEKVFLHGLIQIAAAFHHHTRRNPAGFGSLLEKGLEKLTRVSGLGTEIDLEGLRRQLRPWGRFAKLAKEPRPVRGVAESRTGPAPPLPRIERLG
;
A
#
# COMPACT_ATOMS: atom_id res chain seq x y z
N MET A 1 11.63 -8.98 8.21
CA MET A 1 11.85 -7.71 7.48
C MET A 1 12.29 -6.58 8.41
N GLU A 2 11.69 -6.41 9.59
CA GLU A 2 12.03 -5.30 10.52
C GLU A 2 13.52 -5.25 10.93
N ALA A 3 14.18 -6.39 11.12
CA ALA A 3 15.60 -6.45 11.47
C ALA A 3 16.55 -5.88 10.40
N VAL A 4 16.15 -5.92 9.11
CA VAL A 4 16.94 -5.35 8.00
C VAL A 4 16.70 -3.83 7.92
N TRP A 5 15.45 -3.39 8.10
CA TRP A 5 15.10 -1.97 8.18
C TRP A 5 15.84 -1.23 9.31
N LEU A 6 16.03 -1.87 10.47
CA LEU A 6 16.73 -1.25 11.60
C LEU A 6 18.20 -0.92 11.30
N LYS A 7 18.82 -1.64 10.37
CA LYS A 7 20.24 -1.47 10.00
C LYS A 7 20.44 -0.56 8.77
N ALA A 8 19.40 -0.37 7.96
CA ALA A 8 19.45 0.50 6.79
C ALA A 8 19.50 1.98 7.18
N THR A 9 20.09 2.81 6.32
CA THR A 9 20.16 4.27 6.47
C THR A 9 19.67 4.97 5.20
N GLY A 10 19.44 6.28 5.27
CA GLY A 10 19.03 7.09 4.12
C GLY A 10 17.78 6.56 3.40
N ASP A 11 17.80 6.62 2.07
CA ASP A 11 16.68 6.24 1.20
C ASP A 11 16.34 4.75 1.28
N GLU A 12 17.32 3.87 1.51
CA GLU A 12 17.09 2.43 1.67
C GLU A 12 16.21 2.15 2.90
N LYS A 13 16.45 2.87 4.01
CA LYS A 13 15.60 2.76 5.20
C LYS A 13 14.17 3.21 4.92
N VAL A 14 14.00 4.32 4.19
CA VAL A 14 12.68 4.85 3.82
C VAL A 14 11.95 3.86 2.91
N PHE A 15 12.66 3.28 1.94
CA PHE A 15 12.15 2.27 1.02
C PHE A 15 11.66 1.01 1.74
N LEU A 16 12.51 0.41 2.58
CA LEU A 16 12.16 -0.80 3.35
C LEU A 16 10.98 -0.54 4.29
N HIS A 17 10.95 0.63 4.93
CA HIS A 17 9.82 1.01 5.77
C HIS A 17 8.53 1.16 4.96
N GLY A 18 8.62 1.74 3.76
CA GLY A 18 7.51 1.81 2.82
C GLY A 18 6.95 0.42 2.51
N LEU A 19 7.80 -0.53 2.11
CA LEU A 19 7.39 -1.91 1.82
C LEU A 19 6.75 -2.61 3.03
N ILE A 20 7.33 -2.44 4.22
CA ILE A 20 6.78 -3.00 5.46
C ILE A 20 5.37 -2.44 5.73
N GLN A 21 5.16 -1.13 5.54
CA GLN A 21 3.84 -0.52 5.72
C GLN A 21 2.82 -1.00 4.68
N ILE A 22 3.23 -1.21 3.42
CA ILE A 22 2.37 -1.80 2.39
C ILE A 22 1.98 -3.23 2.79
N ALA A 23 2.92 -4.07 3.21
CA ALA A 23 2.64 -5.43 3.66
C ALA A 23 1.68 -5.45 4.87
N ALA A 24 1.92 -4.58 5.85
CA ALA A 24 1.05 -4.43 7.01
C ALA A 24 -0.35 -3.95 6.61
N ALA A 25 -0.46 -3.02 5.64
CA ALA A 25 -1.76 -2.59 5.12
C ALA A 25 -2.57 -3.80 4.62
N PHE A 26 -1.98 -4.64 3.77
CA PHE A 26 -2.65 -5.84 3.27
C PHE A 26 -3.01 -6.84 4.37
N HIS A 27 -2.20 -6.95 5.44
CA HIS A 27 -2.59 -7.70 6.63
C HIS A 27 -3.84 -7.12 7.31
N HIS A 28 -3.95 -5.79 7.43
CA HIS A 28 -5.17 -5.17 7.95
C HIS A 28 -6.40 -5.37 7.05
N HIS A 29 -6.19 -5.43 5.73
CA HIS A 29 -7.26 -5.73 4.78
C HIS A 29 -7.84 -7.13 4.99
N THR A 30 -7.00 -8.15 5.17
CA THR A 30 -7.46 -9.52 5.46
C THR A 30 -8.16 -9.64 6.82
N ARG A 31 -7.81 -8.77 7.77
CA ARG A 31 -8.45 -8.65 9.09
C ARG A 31 -9.71 -7.77 9.10
N ARG A 32 -10.20 -7.31 7.95
CA ARG A 32 -11.37 -6.41 7.81
C ARG A 32 -11.24 -5.10 8.61
N ASN A 33 -10.04 -4.54 8.69
CA ASN A 33 -9.77 -3.24 9.32
C ASN A 33 -9.49 -2.18 8.24
N PRO A 34 -10.53 -1.52 7.68
CA PRO A 34 -10.38 -0.57 6.57
C PRO A 34 -9.64 0.71 6.97
N ALA A 35 -9.78 1.16 8.22
CA ALA A 35 -9.08 2.34 8.73
C ALA A 35 -7.57 2.09 8.80
N GLY A 36 -7.16 0.95 9.39
CA GLY A 36 -5.77 0.52 9.47
C GLY A 36 -5.16 0.24 8.09
N PHE A 37 -5.91 -0.46 7.23
CA PHE A 37 -5.51 -0.70 5.83
C PHE A 37 -5.22 0.61 5.11
N GLY A 38 -6.17 1.54 5.08
CA GLY A 38 -6.01 2.78 4.34
C GLY A 38 -4.94 3.70 4.92
N SER A 39 -4.77 3.76 6.25
CA SER A 39 -3.71 4.57 6.87
C SER A 39 -2.31 4.04 6.55
N LEU A 40 -2.10 2.72 6.63
CA LEU A 40 -0.81 2.11 6.34
C LEU A 40 -0.48 2.14 4.84
N LEU A 41 -1.48 1.94 3.99
CA LEU A 41 -1.31 2.01 2.53
C LEU A 41 -0.87 3.41 2.09
N GLU A 42 -1.50 4.46 2.61
CA GLU A 42 -1.16 5.85 2.35
C GLU A 42 0.27 6.18 2.80
N LYS A 43 0.61 5.87 4.05
CA LYS A 43 1.96 6.11 4.60
C LYS A 43 3.05 5.33 3.87
N GLY A 44 2.74 4.11 3.42
CA GLY A 44 3.65 3.29 2.64
C GLY A 44 3.89 3.87 1.25
N LEU A 45 2.82 4.28 0.57
CA LEU A 45 2.89 4.93 -0.74
C LEU A 45 3.71 6.23 -0.70
N GLU A 46 3.49 7.10 0.28
CA GLU A 46 4.27 8.33 0.46
C GLU A 46 5.78 8.09 0.62
N LYS A 47 6.17 7.00 1.28
CA LYS A 47 7.59 6.64 1.41
C LYS A 47 8.14 6.13 0.10
N LEU A 48 7.39 5.25 -0.56
CA LEU A 48 7.79 4.70 -1.83
C LEU A 48 7.91 5.78 -2.91
N THR A 49 7.12 6.86 -2.88
CA THR A 49 7.22 7.98 -3.85
C THR A 49 8.41 8.91 -3.58
N ARG A 50 8.81 9.09 -2.31
CA ARG A 50 9.97 9.92 -1.92
C ARG A 50 11.30 9.32 -2.34
N VAL A 51 11.34 8.00 -2.51
CA VAL A 51 12.54 7.29 -2.94
C VAL A 51 12.60 7.32 -4.46
N SER A 52 13.61 7.98 -5.03
CA SER A 52 13.97 7.92 -6.45
C SER A 52 15.40 7.40 -6.59
N GLY A 53 15.65 6.53 -7.56
CA GLY A 53 17.02 6.19 -7.95
C GLY A 53 17.82 5.32 -6.97
N LEU A 54 17.21 4.70 -5.95
CA LEU A 54 17.79 3.47 -5.42
C LEU A 54 17.85 2.51 -6.61
N GLY A 55 19.04 2.01 -6.97
CA GLY A 55 19.22 0.94 -7.95
C GLY A 55 18.64 -0.38 -7.44
N THR A 56 17.39 -0.35 -6.98
CA THR A 56 16.67 -1.52 -6.51
C THR A 56 16.49 -2.43 -7.69
N GLU A 57 16.80 -3.70 -7.51
CA GLU A 57 16.48 -4.75 -8.49
C GLU A 57 14.98 -4.94 -8.69
N ILE A 58 14.13 -4.11 -8.09
CA ILE A 58 12.67 -4.18 -8.08
C ILE A 58 12.11 -3.11 -9.03
N ASP A 59 11.11 -3.46 -9.85
CA ASP A 59 10.32 -2.47 -10.60
C ASP A 59 9.41 -1.68 -9.65
N LEU A 60 9.99 -0.67 -9.00
CA LEU A 60 9.28 0.20 -8.08
C LEU A 60 8.17 0.98 -8.76
N GLU A 61 8.36 1.39 -10.02
CA GLU A 61 7.31 2.10 -10.74
C GLU A 61 6.16 1.16 -11.06
N GLY A 62 6.42 -0.07 -11.50
CA GLY A 62 5.43 -1.13 -11.65
C GLY A 62 4.65 -1.41 -10.38
N LEU A 63 5.35 -1.52 -9.25
CA LEU A 63 4.70 -1.69 -7.94
C LEU A 63 3.79 -0.49 -7.62
N ARG A 64 4.25 0.75 -7.83
CA ARG A 64 3.42 1.95 -7.64
C ARG A 64 2.19 1.92 -8.54
N ARG A 65 2.31 1.51 -9.82
CA ARG A 65 1.17 1.37 -10.74
C ARG A 65 0.13 0.41 -10.18
N GLN A 66 0.56 -0.74 -9.67
CA GLN A 66 -0.31 -1.76 -9.07
C GLN A 66 -0.98 -1.29 -7.78
N LEU A 67 -0.34 -0.40 -7.00
CA LEU A 67 -0.89 0.13 -5.74
C LEU A 67 -1.87 1.29 -5.92
N ARG A 68 -1.85 2.03 -7.05
CA ARG A 68 -2.78 3.16 -7.29
C ARG A 68 -4.27 2.79 -7.18
N PRO A 69 -4.76 1.68 -7.78
CA PRO A 69 -6.14 1.23 -7.60
C PRO A 69 -6.51 0.96 -6.14
N TRP A 70 -5.58 0.41 -5.35
CA TRP A 70 -5.78 0.16 -3.93
C TRP A 70 -5.95 1.45 -3.13
N GLY A 71 -5.25 2.52 -3.49
CA GLY A 71 -5.45 3.83 -2.88
C GLY A 71 -6.88 4.36 -3.07
N ARG A 72 -7.45 4.19 -4.28
CA ARG A 72 -8.85 4.54 -4.56
C ARG A 72 -9.82 3.66 -3.78
N PHE A 73 -9.59 2.35 -3.77
CA PHE A 73 -10.38 1.39 -3.01
C PHE A 73 -10.41 1.74 -1.51
N ALA A 74 -9.25 2.07 -0.93
CA ALA A 74 -9.14 2.47 0.48
C ALA A 74 -9.91 3.75 0.81
N LYS A 75 -9.91 4.74 -0.10
CA LYS A 75 -10.70 5.98 0.07
C LYS A 75 -12.19 5.68 0.12
N LEU A 76 -12.71 4.90 -0.83
CA LEU A 76 -14.12 4.49 -0.86
C LEU A 76 -14.52 3.67 0.37
N ALA A 77 -13.60 2.84 0.88
CA ALA A 77 -13.84 2.03 2.09
C ALA A 77 -13.89 2.85 3.39
N LYS A 78 -13.32 4.06 3.43
CA LYS A 78 -13.32 4.96 4.60
C LYS A 78 -14.56 5.85 4.68
N GLU A 79 -15.27 6.07 3.58
CA GLU A 79 -16.41 6.99 3.56
C GLU A 79 -17.60 6.42 4.36
N PRO A 80 -18.26 7.23 5.21
CA PRO A 80 -19.43 6.80 5.95
C PRO A 80 -20.55 6.41 4.99
N ARG A 81 -21.22 5.28 5.26
CA ARG A 81 -22.34 4.74 4.45
C ARG A 81 -23.43 5.80 4.31
N PRO A 82 -24.10 5.96 3.15
CA PRO A 82 -25.07 7.02 2.99
C PRO A 82 -26.28 6.63 3.83
N VAL A 83 -26.87 7.61 4.51
CA VAL A 83 -28.02 7.39 5.38
C VAL A 83 -29.28 7.26 4.51
N ARG A 84 -29.42 6.19 3.72
CA ARG A 84 -30.67 5.61 3.17
C ARG A 84 -30.40 4.54 2.12
N GLY A 85 -31.33 3.59 2.05
CA GLY A 85 -31.20 2.29 1.40
C GLY A 85 -30.86 2.34 -0.07
N VAL A 86 -29.69 1.80 -0.41
CA VAL A 86 -29.54 0.47 -1.02
C VAL A 86 -28.20 -0.08 -0.50
N ALA A 87 -28.18 -1.31 -0.01
CA ALA A 87 -26.97 -1.93 0.57
C ALA A 87 -26.09 -2.52 -0.54
N GLU A 88 -25.55 -1.69 -1.43
CA GLU A 88 -24.51 -2.12 -2.35
C GLU A 88 -23.12 -1.80 -1.76
N SER A 89 -22.18 -2.73 -1.90
CA SER A 89 -20.79 -2.50 -1.53
C SER A 89 -20.24 -1.35 -2.38
N ARG A 90 -20.05 -0.16 -1.77
CA ARG A 90 -19.48 1.02 -2.44
C ARG A 90 -18.11 0.75 -3.05
N THR A 91 -17.37 -0.15 -2.43
CA THR A 91 -16.16 -0.70 -3.03
C THR A 91 -16.60 -1.76 -4.04
N GLY A 92 -16.29 -1.53 -5.33
CA GLY A 92 -16.24 -2.63 -6.30
C GLY A 92 -15.30 -3.76 -5.84
N PRO A 93 -15.09 -4.81 -6.65
CA PRO A 93 -14.19 -5.89 -6.27
C PRO A 93 -12.81 -5.34 -5.89
N ALA A 94 -12.19 -5.95 -4.87
CA ALA A 94 -10.83 -5.61 -4.49
C ALA A 94 -9.92 -5.70 -5.74
N PRO A 95 -9.02 -4.73 -5.96
CA PRO A 95 -8.05 -4.83 -7.05
C PRO A 95 -7.19 -6.11 -6.90
N PRO A 96 -6.49 -6.56 -7.95
CA PRO A 96 -5.55 -7.66 -7.81
C PRO A 96 -4.44 -7.30 -6.82
N LEU A 97 -3.99 -8.29 -6.03
CA LEU A 97 -2.87 -8.11 -5.12
C LEU A 97 -1.61 -7.69 -5.90
N PRO A 98 -0.87 -6.67 -5.43
CA PRO A 98 0.34 -6.24 -6.09
C PRO A 98 1.41 -7.33 -6.05
N ARG A 99 2.17 -7.46 -7.12
CA ARG A 99 3.32 -8.36 -7.26
C ARG A 99 4.60 -7.55 -7.34
N ILE A 100 5.63 -8.02 -6.64
CA ILE A 100 6.99 -7.48 -6.73
C ILE A 100 7.66 -8.16 -7.92
N GLU A 101 8.04 -7.38 -8.91
CA GLU A 101 8.76 -7.83 -10.10
C GLU A 101 10.19 -7.29 -10.06
N ARG A 102 11.13 -8.02 -10.69
CA ARG A 102 12.52 -7.60 -10.79
C ARG A 102 12.78 -6.85 -12.09
N LEU A 103 13.65 -5.84 -12.05
CA LEU A 103 14.24 -5.25 -13.25
C LEU A 103 15.26 -6.26 -13.80
N GLY A 104 15.04 -6.71 -15.03
CA GLY A 104 15.86 -7.72 -15.71
C GLY A 104 17.21 -7.20 -16.19
#